data_AF-A0A2V9HHP9-F1
#
_entry.id   AF-A0A2V9HHP9-F1
#
_cell.length_a   1.000
_cell.length_b   1.000
_cell.length_c   1.000
_cell.angle_alpha   90.00
_cell.angle_beta   90.00
_cell.angle_gamma   90.00
#
_symmetry.space_group_name_H-M   'P 1'
#
loop_
_entity.id
_entity.type
_entity.pdbx_description
1 polymer ?
#
loop_
_entity_poly.entity_id
_entity_poly.type
_entity_poly.pdbx_seq_one_letter_code
_entity_poly.pdbx_strand_id
1 'polypeptide(L)'
;MHFWIVWVFVFLVPFVYVFLVGASAFKAKKVDELSRGNYFDAVKTMVTAAGVAIAIVAAGFQQKFSAPVWILRWATVCLSLCVMFSVTTMLEMSRSYEQARRQRDQPVRVRNFISVLVLGYLSLVSFLLGFAYLARLTFYM
;
A
#
# COMPACT_ATOMS: atom_id res chain seq x y z
N MET A 1 14.96 -0.33 -22.22
CA MET A 1 14.52 -1.62 -21.63
C MET A 1 15.03 -1.87 -20.21
N HIS A 2 16.25 -1.50 -19.83
CA HIS A 2 16.79 -1.78 -18.48
C HIS A 2 16.06 -1.07 -17.32
N PHE A 3 15.47 0.11 -17.54
CA PHE A 3 14.74 0.84 -16.48
C PHE A 3 13.54 0.05 -15.92
N TRP A 4 12.80 -0.67 -16.78
CA TRP A 4 11.65 -1.47 -16.36
C TRP A 4 12.04 -2.67 -15.50
N ILE A 5 13.17 -3.30 -15.79
CA ILE A 5 13.68 -4.46 -15.03
C ILE A 5 14.03 -4.04 -13.60
N VAL A 6 14.66 -2.88 -13.42
CA VAL A 6 15.01 -2.36 -12.08
C VAL A 6 13.76 -2.13 -11.25
N TRP A 7 12.71 -1.52 -11.82
CA TRP A 7 11.44 -1.33 -11.13
C TRP A 7 10.76 -2.65 -10.77
N VAL A 8 10.73 -3.61 -11.70
CA VAL A 8 10.20 -4.95 -11.42
C VAL A 8 10.99 -5.62 -10.31
N PHE A 9 12.32 -5.53 -10.29
CA PHE A 9 13.15 -6.13 -9.24
C PHE A 9 12.96 -5.45 -7.87
N VAL A 10 12.91 -4.11 -7.86
CA VAL A 10 12.70 -3.31 -6.64
C VAL A 10 11.35 -3.59 -5.99
N PHE A 11 10.33 -4.01 -6.73
CA PHE A 11 9.06 -4.45 -6.15
C PHE A 11 9.02 -5.96 -5.90
N LEU A 12 9.44 -6.77 -6.86
CA LEU A 12 9.29 -8.23 -6.75
C LEU A 12 10.15 -8.83 -5.63
N VAL A 13 11.35 -8.31 -5.38
CA VAL A 13 12.23 -8.78 -4.29
C VAL A 13 11.62 -8.54 -2.90
N PRO A 14 11.21 -7.32 -2.52
CA PRO A 14 10.56 -7.11 -1.23
C PRO A 14 9.19 -7.79 -1.13
N PHE A 15 8.47 -7.98 -2.24
CA PHE A 15 7.23 -8.77 -2.24
C PHE A 15 7.49 -10.21 -1.80
N VAL A 16 8.44 -10.88 -2.46
CA VAL A 16 8.81 -12.27 -2.15
C VAL A 16 9.37 -12.37 -0.74
N TYR A 17 10.19 -11.40 -0.31
CA TYR A 17 10.72 -11.36 1.06
C TYR A 17 9.61 -11.24 2.12
N VAL A 18 8.69 -10.27 1.97
CA VAL A 18 7.57 -10.08 2.90
C VAL A 18 6.64 -11.29 2.88
N PHE A 19 6.43 -11.92 1.72
CA PHE A 19 5.64 -13.13 1.60
C PHE A 19 6.28 -14.33 2.31
N LEU A 20 7.58 -14.57 2.13
CA LEU A 20 8.32 -15.67 2.78
C LEU A 20 8.41 -15.49 4.30
N VAL A 21 8.71 -14.27 4.75
CA VAL A 21 8.77 -13.94 6.19
C VAL A 21 7.38 -13.95 6.80
N GLY A 22 6.36 -13.42 6.11
CA GLY A 22 4.97 -13.45 6.56
C GLY A 22 4.41 -14.87 6.66
N ALA A 23 4.72 -15.74 5.69
CA ALA A 23 4.30 -17.14 5.69
C ALA A 23 4.97 -17.95 6.81
N SER A 24 6.23 -17.65 7.14
CA SER A 24 6.96 -18.31 8.24
C SER A 24 6.55 -17.78 9.62
N ALA A 25 6.24 -16.48 9.74
CA ALA A 25 5.77 -15.86 10.99
C ALA A 25 4.33 -16.25 11.38
N PHE A 26 3.54 -16.76 10.44
CA PHE A 26 2.14 -17.14 10.66
C PHE A 26 1.96 -18.29 11.67
N LYS A 27 3.03 -19.06 11.96
CA LYS A 27 2.93 -20.28 12.75
C LYS A 27 2.90 -20.10 14.28
N ALA A 28 3.09 -18.90 14.84
CA ALA A 28 3.45 -18.83 16.27
C ALA A 28 2.92 -17.68 17.14
N LYS A 29 2.14 -16.70 16.65
CA LYS A 29 1.78 -15.53 17.48
C LYS A 29 0.28 -15.42 17.78
N LYS A 30 -0.04 -15.34 19.09
CA LYS A 30 -1.33 -14.89 19.58
C LYS A 30 -1.65 -13.51 19.02
N VAL A 31 -2.93 -13.29 18.69
CA VAL A 31 -3.45 -12.01 18.20
C VAL A 31 -3.24 -10.96 19.29
N ASP A 32 -2.36 -10.00 19.03
CA ASP A 32 -2.04 -8.90 19.93
C ASP A 32 -2.75 -7.62 19.47
N GLU A 33 -3.53 -7.00 20.37
CA GLU A 33 -4.33 -5.81 20.06
C GLU A 33 -3.46 -4.58 19.78
N LEU A 34 -2.28 -4.50 20.39
CA LEU A 34 -1.32 -3.39 20.21
C LEU A 34 -0.77 -3.39 18.77
N SER A 35 -0.35 -4.56 18.29
CA SER A 35 0.15 -4.74 16.92
C SER A 35 -0.89 -4.31 15.88
N ARG A 36 -2.18 -4.60 16.13
CA ARG A 36 -3.29 -4.14 15.28
C ARG A 36 -3.36 -2.62 15.21
N GLY A 37 -3.30 -1.94 16.36
CA GLY A 37 -3.32 -0.48 16.42
C GLY A 37 -2.27 0.16 15.51
N ASN A 38 -1.04 -0.34 15.59
CA ASN A 38 0.08 0.14 14.78
C ASN A 38 -0.16 -0.06 13.26
N TYR A 39 -0.73 -1.19 12.84
CA TYR A 39 -1.07 -1.38 11.42
C TYR A 39 -2.15 -0.42 10.95
N PHE A 40 -3.19 -0.19 11.75
CA PHE A 40 -4.24 0.77 11.39
C PHE A 40 -3.70 2.19 11.32
N ASP A 41 -2.83 2.58 12.25
CA ASP A 41 -2.24 3.92 12.24
C ASP A 41 -1.28 4.11 11.05
N ALA A 42 -0.49 3.09 10.70
CA ALA A 42 0.34 3.12 9.50
C ALA A 42 -0.49 3.24 8.19
N VAL A 43 -1.62 2.53 8.10
CA VAL A 43 -2.49 2.65 6.92
C VAL A 43 -3.18 4.02 6.88
N LYS A 44 -3.62 4.58 8.02
CA LYS A 44 -4.19 5.93 8.08
C LYS A 44 -3.18 6.97 7.60
N THR A 45 -1.94 6.93 8.09
CA THR A 45 -0.91 7.88 7.69
C THR A 45 -0.62 7.78 6.20
N MET A 46 -0.59 6.57 5.63
CA MET A 46 -0.43 6.37 4.19
C MET A 46 -1.60 6.95 3.39
N VAL A 47 -2.84 6.75 3.83
CA VAL A 47 -4.03 7.35 3.19
C VAL A 47 -3.99 8.88 3.25
N THR A 48 -3.64 9.45 4.40
CA THR A 48 -3.51 10.90 4.57
C THR A 48 -2.42 11.46 3.66
N ALA A 49 -1.24 10.83 3.63
CA ALA A 49 -0.14 11.23 2.76
C ALA A 49 -0.51 11.12 1.26
N ALA A 50 -1.22 10.06 0.87
CA ALA A 50 -1.72 9.90 -0.49
C ALA A 50 -2.73 11.00 -0.87
N GLY A 51 -3.62 11.36 0.05
CA GLY A 51 -4.57 12.46 -0.14
C GLY A 51 -3.88 13.80 -0.37
N VAL A 52 -2.85 14.12 0.44
CA VAL A 52 -2.02 15.32 0.26
C VAL A 52 -1.31 15.29 -1.09
N ALA A 53 -0.71 14.16 -1.47
CA ALA A 53 -0.05 14.02 -2.77
C ALA A 53 -1.00 14.23 -3.95
N ILE A 54 -2.25 13.72 -3.88
CA ILE A 54 -3.27 13.95 -4.90
C ILE A 54 -3.62 15.44 -5.00
N ALA A 55 -3.74 16.15 -3.87
CA ALA A 55 -4.00 17.59 -3.86
C ALA A 55 -2.86 18.38 -4.54
N ILE A 56 -1.61 17.99 -4.31
CA ILE A 56 -0.45 18.58 -5.00
C ILE A 56 -0.52 18.32 -6.50
N VAL A 57 -0.85 17.10 -6.94
CA VAL A 57 -1.05 16.80 -8.37
C VAL A 57 -2.17 17.64 -8.97
N ALA A 58 -3.28 17.81 -8.25
CA ALA A 58 -4.43 18.60 -8.70
C ALA A 58 -4.07 20.10 -8.85
N ALA A 59 -3.34 20.67 -7.90
CA ALA A 59 -2.78 22.02 -8.03
C ALA A 59 -1.80 22.10 -9.22
N GLY A 60 -1.06 21.01 -9.45
CA GLY A 60 -0.22 20.78 -10.62
C GLY A 60 -0.93 20.92 -11.96
N PHE A 61 -2.20 20.54 -12.06
CA PHE A 61 -2.95 20.71 -13.31
C PHE A 61 -3.39 22.14 -13.59
N GLN A 62 -3.52 22.97 -12.55
CA GLN A 62 -3.98 24.36 -12.68
C GLN A 62 -2.82 25.31 -13.01
N GLN A 63 -1.63 25.03 -12.48
CA GLN A 63 -0.41 25.74 -12.83
C GLN A 63 0.15 25.13 -14.12
N LYS A 64 0.50 25.95 -15.12
CA LYS A 64 1.06 25.50 -16.41
C LYS A 64 2.48 24.90 -16.21
N PHE A 65 2.61 23.76 -15.55
CA PHE A 65 3.88 23.05 -15.48
C PHE A 65 4.29 22.58 -16.88
N SER A 66 5.56 22.77 -17.22
CA SER A 66 6.18 22.17 -18.42
C SER A 66 6.25 20.64 -18.34
N ALA A 67 5.84 20.06 -17.20
CA ALA A 67 5.80 18.63 -17.00
C ALA A 67 4.76 17.96 -17.93
N PRO A 68 5.08 16.80 -18.51
CA PRO A 68 4.19 16.16 -19.45
C PRO A 68 2.98 15.53 -18.73
N VAL A 69 1.78 15.84 -19.22
CA VAL A 69 0.46 15.49 -18.64
C VAL A 69 0.31 14.00 -18.31
N TRP A 70 0.98 13.12 -19.04
CA TRP A 70 0.94 11.68 -18.79
C TRP A 70 1.50 11.31 -17.41
N ILE A 71 2.56 11.98 -16.93
CA ILE A 71 3.17 11.70 -15.62
C ILE A 71 2.19 12.03 -14.49
N LEU A 72 1.51 13.19 -14.56
CA LEU A 72 0.50 13.55 -13.57
C LEU A 72 -0.65 12.53 -13.55
N ARG A 73 -1.13 12.10 -14.71
CA ARG A 73 -2.21 11.10 -14.80
C ARG A 73 -1.82 9.78 -14.11
N TRP A 74 -0.62 9.26 -14.38
CA TRP A 74 -0.15 8.03 -13.73
C TRP A 74 0.04 8.20 -12.22
N ALA A 75 0.56 9.35 -11.77
CA ALA A 75 0.67 9.65 -10.34
C ALA A 75 -0.71 9.64 -9.66
N THR A 76 -1.71 10.31 -10.23
CA THR A 76 -3.08 10.33 -9.68
C THR A 76 -3.69 8.93 -9.65
N VAL A 77 -3.54 8.15 -10.71
CA VAL A 77 -4.09 6.78 -10.77
C VAL A 77 -3.44 5.88 -9.71
N CYS A 78 -2.11 5.90 -9.59
CA CYS A 78 -1.40 5.12 -8.57
C CYS A 78 -1.77 5.53 -7.14
N LEU A 79 -1.87 6.84 -6.85
CA LEU A 79 -2.27 7.32 -5.53
C LEU A 79 -3.73 6.98 -5.21
N SER A 80 -4.63 7.07 -6.20
CA SER A 80 -6.03 6.67 -6.03
C SER A 80 -6.17 5.18 -5.75
N LEU A 81 -5.46 4.33 -6.51
CA LEU A 81 -5.41 2.89 -6.27
C LEU A 81 -4.83 2.56 -4.89
N CYS A 82 -3.80 3.29 -4.46
CA CYS A 82 -3.26 3.17 -3.11
C CYS A 82 -4.34 3.36 -2.04
N VAL A 83 -5.13 4.44 -2.12
CA VAL A 83 -6.22 4.73 -1.17
C VAL A 83 -7.25 3.61 -1.19
N MET A 84 -7.68 3.15 -2.38
CA MET A 84 -8.66 2.07 -2.51
C MET A 84 -8.16 0.78 -1.86
N PHE A 85 -6.94 0.35 -2.18
CA PHE A 85 -6.35 -0.85 -1.59
C PHE A 85 -6.10 -0.72 -0.09
N SER A 86 -5.73 0.47 0.41
CA SER A 86 -5.58 0.74 1.84
C SER A 86 -6.89 0.54 2.59
N VAL A 87 -7.99 1.08 2.07
CA VAL A 87 -9.32 0.94 2.68
C VAL A 87 -9.78 -0.52 2.63
N THR A 88 -9.58 -1.22 1.51
CA THR A 88 -9.87 -2.66 1.42
C THR A 88 -9.04 -3.46 2.44
N THR A 89 -7.76 -3.14 2.61
CA THR A 89 -6.89 -3.80 3.59
C THR A 89 -7.40 -3.59 5.02
N MET A 90 -7.83 -2.38 5.37
CA MET A 90 -8.45 -2.10 6.68
C MET A 90 -9.73 -2.91 6.92
N LEU A 91 -10.59 -3.03 5.91
CA LEU A 91 -11.82 -3.81 6.00
C LEU A 91 -11.56 -5.31 6.15
N GLU A 92 -10.57 -5.84 5.43
CA GLU A 92 -10.20 -7.25 5.54
C GLU A 92 -9.51 -7.55 6.89
N MET A 93 -8.72 -6.60 7.42
CA MET A 93 -8.17 -6.69 8.78
C MET A 93 -9.26 -6.66 9.86
N SER A 94 -10.25 -5.77 9.74
CA SER A 94 -11.35 -5.69 10.72
C SER A 94 -12.22 -6.95 10.70
N ARG A 95 -12.56 -7.46 9.50
CA ARG A 95 -13.28 -8.74 9.33
C ARG A 95 -12.51 -9.91 9.92
N SER A 96 -11.22 -10.02 9.61
CA SER A 96 -10.36 -11.09 10.13
C SER A 96 -10.23 -11.03 11.64
N TYR A 97 -10.19 -9.81 12.21
CA TYR A 97 -10.17 -9.61 13.65
C TYR A 97 -11.47 -10.02 14.34
N GLU A 98 -12.63 -9.59 13.82
CA GLU A 98 -13.92 -10.02 14.37
C GLU A 98 -14.09 -11.53 14.30
N GLN A 99 -13.65 -12.15 13.21
CA GLN A 99 -13.68 -13.60 13.04
C GLN A 99 -12.76 -14.31 14.06
N ALA A 100 -11.53 -13.83 14.23
CA ALA A 100 -10.60 -14.36 15.23
C ALA A 100 -11.10 -14.17 16.67
N ARG A 101 -11.81 -13.07 16.96
CA ARG A 101 -12.42 -12.81 18.27
C ARG A 101 -13.59 -13.76 18.56
N ARG A 102 -14.40 -14.09 17.55
CA ARG A 102 -15.53 -15.02 17.68
C ARG A 102 -15.09 -16.49 17.78
N GLN A 103 -13.96 -16.84 17.16
CA GLN A 103 -13.45 -18.20 17.10
C GLN A 103 -12.16 -18.36 17.91
N ARG A 104 -12.26 -18.12 19.23
CA ARG A 104 -11.11 -18.10 20.17
C ARG A 104 -10.22 -19.36 20.12
N ASP A 105 -10.74 -20.46 19.59
CA ASP A 105 -10.06 -21.77 19.49
C ASP A 105 -9.83 -22.29 18.05
N GLN A 106 -10.20 -21.55 16.99
CA GLN A 106 -9.90 -22.00 15.61
C GLN A 106 -8.65 -21.33 15.04
N PRO A 107 -7.78 -22.09 14.35
CA PRO A 107 -6.61 -21.53 13.70
C PRO A 107 -7.03 -20.50 12.65
N VAL A 108 -6.41 -19.31 12.72
CA VAL A 108 -6.60 -18.23 11.75
C VAL A 108 -6.40 -18.78 10.35
N ARG A 109 -7.41 -18.63 9.47
CA ARG A 109 -7.36 -19.19 8.12
C ARG A 109 -6.28 -18.48 7.32
N VAL A 110 -5.19 -19.18 6.99
CA VAL A 110 -3.99 -18.68 6.28
C VAL A 110 -4.34 -17.86 5.03
N ARG A 111 -5.43 -18.25 4.34
CA ARG A 111 -5.93 -17.57 3.15
C ARG A 111 -6.29 -16.09 3.39
N ASN A 112 -6.93 -15.77 4.51
CA ASN A 112 -7.36 -14.39 4.82
C ASN A 112 -6.16 -13.50 5.20
N PHE A 113 -5.11 -14.10 5.78
CA PHE A 113 -3.89 -13.37 6.07
C PHE A 113 -3.09 -13.06 4.80
N ILE A 114 -3.02 -14.03 3.87
CA ILE A 114 -2.37 -13.82 2.58
C ILE A 114 -3.07 -12.70 1.80
N SER A 115 -4.41 -12.65 1.78
CA SER A 115 -5.12 -11.57 1.07
C SER A 115 -4.82 -10.19 1.67
N VAL A 116 -4.82 -10.06 3.01
CA VAL A 116 -4.46 -8.81 3.70
C VAL A 116 -3.02 -8.40 3.38
N LEU A 117 -2.09 -9.34 3.39
CA LEU A 117 -0.67 -9.07 3.13
C LEU A 117 -0.43 -8.66 1.68
N VAL A 118 -1.08 -9.32 0.71
CA VAL A 118 -1.02 -8.96 -0.71
C VAL A 118 -1.63 -7.59 -0.96
N LEU A 119 -2.82 -7.31 -0.41
CA LEU A 119 -3.48 -6.00 -0.56
C LEU A 119 -2.69 -4.86 0.08
N GLY A 120 -2.16 -5.07 1.29
CA GLY A 120 -1.32 -4.10 1.98
C GLY A 120 -0.04 -3.82 1.21
N TYR A 121 0.61 -4.85 0.69
CA TYR A 121 1.78 -4.70 -0.16
C TYR A 121 1.47 -3.94 -1.46
N LEU A 122 0.39 -4.31 -2.16
CA LEU A 122 -0.05 -3.65 -3.39
C LEU A 122 -0.34 -2.16 -3.16
N SER A 123 -0.94 -1.84 -2.01
CA SER A 123 -1.18 -0.46 -1.58
C SER A 123 0.13 0.30 -1.38
N LEU A 124 1.11 -0.28 -0.69
CA LEU A 124 2.42 0.33 -0.45
C LEU A 124 3.22 0.55 -1.75
N VAL A 125 3.18 -0.41 -2.67
CA VAL A 125 3.81 -0.26 -4.00
C VAL A 125 3.16 0.86 -4.80
N SER A 126 1.82 0.90 -4.80
CA SER A 126 1.06 1.94 -5.50
C SER A 126 1.36 3.33 -4.91
N PHE A 127 1.51 3.42 -3.58
CA PHE A 127 1.93 4.63 -2.89
C PHE A 127 3.30 5.11 -3.33
N LEU A 128 4.31 4.22 -3.26
CA LEU A 128 5.70 4.54 -3.63
C LEU A 128 5.82 4.92 -5.10
N LEU A 129 5.11 4.23 -6.00
CA LEU A 129 5.05 4.60 -7.42
C LEU A 129 4.46 5.99 -7.60
N GLY A 130 3.31 6.27 -6.97
CA GLY A 130 2.66 7.57 -7.01
C GLY A 130 3.58 8.70 -6.54
N PHE A 131 4.25 8.50 -5.41
CA PHE A 131 5.23 9.45 -4.86
C PHE A 131 6.48 9.59 -5.73
N ALA A 132 6.98 8.52 -6.34
CA ALA A 132 8.13 8.59 -7.23
C ALA A 132 7.80 9.38 -8.51
N TYR A 133 6.60 9.22 -9.06
CA TYR A 133 6.13 10.08 -10.17
C TYR A 133 6.01 11.54 -9.72
N LEU A 134 5.54 11.79 -8.50
CA LEU A 134 5.48 13.14 -7.92
C LEU A 134 6.88 13.77 -7.75
N ALA A 135 7.82 13.02 -7.19
CA ALA A 135 9.21 13.45 -7.04
C ALA A 135 9.90 13.67 -8.39
N ARG A 136 9.44 13.00 -9.45
CA ARG A 136 9.92 13.28 -10.79
C ARG A 136 9.42 14.61 -11.33
N LEU A 137 8.25 15.09 -10.90
CA LEU A 137 7.70 16.39 -11.30
C LEU A 137 8.53 17.55 -10.77
N THR A 138 9.12 17.44 -9.57
CA THR A 138 9.97 18.50 -9.02
C THR A 138 11.25 18.74 -9.83
N PHE A 139 11.66 17.80 -10.69
CA PHE A 139 12.78 18.01 -11.63
C PHE A 139 12.38 18.70 -12.94
N TYR A 140 11.07 18.83 -13.21
CA TYR A 140 10.52 19.51 -14.40
C TYR A 140 9.89 20.88 -14.06
N MET A 141 9.87 21.25 -12.78
CA MET A 141 9.61 22.60 -12.28
C MET A 141 10.84 23.48 -12.47
#